data_AF-A0A7Y8I3Z4-F1
#
_entry.id   AF-A0A7Y8I3Z4-F1
#
_cell.length_a   1.000
_cell.length_b   1.000
_cell.length_c   1.000
_cell.angle_alpha   90.00
_cell.angle_beta   90.00
_cell.angle_gamma   90.00
#
_symmetry.space_group_name_H-M   'P 1'
#
loop_
_entity.id
_entity.type
_entity.pdbx_description
1 polymer ?
#
loop_
_entity_poly.entity_id
_entity_poly.type
_entity_poly.pdbx_seq_one_letter_code
_entity_poly.pdbx_strand_id
1 'polypeptide(L)'
;MRIAVWAVLILASCVAQAAGPLPVLSEAQKAEARRLIEVIRKDPRGPFGAIQWYCKDGRVLPAAGTPCGRAGGFQHAAPSDAARKLEALDYRVARFLSGLSFEDYFDARRNHYWLREMLMLSYLIERHHGWIYARTYARRGVRQAENEAREGRRLLATLLRDHTWVEKNYTLAMLAVTATPHGQDSNRVARIRTLSAALADQDRRFQPMRGKIHSMPEAADIARVEQFVKEKQPANTKGFQELIELMREEYQETPMPAGWDFMREASLAVDIRKRLCQPGLKGEQALVLADELGRLHDVALRSGLKPSQARTRRERLEEIRGWIRYGTGFGLFSWREMNALEEALDRVLKKRSVSAVEYEDLSDYLEGA
;
A
#
# COMPACT_ATOMS: atom_id res chain seq x y z
N MET A 1 6.06 75.78 -12.77
CA MET A 1 6.67 74.55 -13.32
C MET A 1 6.50 73.43 -12.29
N ARG A 2 5.50 72.57 -12.46
CA ARG A 2 5.23 71.41 -11.58
C ARG A 2 5.86 70.18 -12.23
N ILE A 3 6.93 69.64 -11.65
CA ILE A 3 7.60 68.43 -12.14
C ILE A 3 6.92 67.24 -11.47
N ALA A 4 6.21 66.45 -12.27
CA ALA A 4 5.59 65.19 -11.86
C ALA A 4 6.67 64.11 -11.72
N VAL A 5 6.79 63.53 -10.53
CA VAL A 5 7.58 62.33 -10.28
C VAL A 5 6.71 61.13 -10.59
N TRP A 6 6.99 60.44 -11.69
CA TRP A 6 6.40 59.14 -12.02
C TRP A 6 7.08 58.06 -11.17
N ALA A 7 6.36 57.50 -10.20
CA ALA A 7 6.75 56.29 -9.52
C ALA A 7 6.39 55.08 -10.40
N VAL A 8 7.39 54.46 -11.02
CA VAL A 8 7.25 53.15 -11.67
C VAL A 8 7.20 52.10 -10.57
N LEU A 9 6.00 51.64 -10.23
CA LEU A 9 5.78 50.43 -9.45
C LEU A 9 6.16 49.21 -10.33
N ILE A 10 7.37 48.70 -10.15
CA ILE A 10 7.75 47.38 -10.64
C ILE A 10 6.97 46.37 -9.79
N LEU A 11 5.80 45.97 -10.30
CA LEU A 11 5.12 44.75 -9.86
C LEU A 11 6.06 43.58 -10.16
N ALA A 12 6.79 43.15 -9.14
CA ALA A 12 7.46 41.86 -9.13
C ALA A 12 6.38 40.78 -9.19
N SER A 13 5.99 40.41 -10.41
CA SER A 13 5.20 39.22 -10.68
C SER A 13 5.97 38.03 -10.11
N CYS A 14 5.57 37.57 -8.94
CA CYS A 14 5.86 36.22 -8.48
C CYS A 14 5.16 35.27 -9.46
N VAL A 15 5.83 35.00 -10.58
CA VAL A 15 5.52 33.82 -11.38
C VAL A 15 5.80 32.66 -10.43
N ALA A 16 4.72 32.05 -9.93
CA ALA A 16 4.79 30.76 -9.28
C ALA A 16 5.48 29.83 -10.27
N GLN A 17 6.77 29.56 -10.06
CA GLN A 17 7.53 28.64 -10.85
C GLN A 17 6.81 27.30 -10.73
N ALA A 18 6.10 26.91 -11.79
CA ALA A 18 5.62 25.55 -11.95
C ALA A 18 6.86 24.67 -11.76
N ALA A 19 6.89 23.92 -10.65
CA ALA A 19 8.01 23.04 -10.37
C ALA A 19 8.11 22.08 -11.56
N GLY A 20 9.25 22.14 -12.24
CA GLY A 20 9.52 21.33 -13.43
C GLY A 20 9.55 19.83 -13.12
N PRO A 21 9.69 18.98 -14.15
CA PRO A 21 9.98 17.56 -13.96
C PRO A 21 11.17 17.39 -13.00
N LEU A 22 11.19 16.28 -12.27
CA LEU A 22 12.29 15.95 -11.36
C LEU A 22 13.64 16.16 -12.06
N PRO A 23 14.62 16.77 -11.39
CA PRO A 23 15.90 17.03 -12.00
C PRO A 23 16.52 15.70 -12.44
N VAL A 24 16.92 15.62 -13.71
CA VAL A 24 17.66 14.46 -14.21
C VAL A 24 19.01 14.46 -13.50
N LEU A 25 19.28 13.40 -12.74
CA LEU A 25 20.55 13.24 -12.05
C LEU A 25 21.70 13.16 -13.05
N SER A 26 22.78 13.88 -12.79
CA SER A 26 24.06 13.70 -13.47
C SER A 26 24.64 12.29 -13.18
N GLU A 27 25.59 11.83 -14.00
CA GLU A 27 26.25 10.54 -13.77
C GLU A 27 26.94 10.47 -12.40
N ALA A 28 27.52 11.58 -11.94
CA ALA A 28 28.10 11.67 -10.60
C ALA A 28 27.02 11.51 -9.50
N GLN A 29 25.86 12.15 -9.67
CA GLN A 29 24.74 12.00 -8.73
C GLN A 29 24.14 10.59 -8.75
N LYS A 30 24.03 9.95 -9.93
CA LYS A 30 23.61 8.55 -10.04
C LYS A 30 24.59 7.61 -9.34
N ALA A 31 25.89 7.82 -9.53
CA ALA A 31 26.92 7.04 -8.87
C ALA A 31 26.85 7.21 -7.33
N GLU A 32 26.67 8.44 -6.86
CA GLU A 32 26.50 8.72 -5.43
C GLU A 32 25.21 8.10 -4.87
N ALA A 33 24.08 8.23 -5.56
CA ALA A 33 22.82 7.60 -5.15
C ALA A 33 22.96 6.08 -5.01
N ARG A 34 23.59 5.41 -5.98
CA ARG A 34 23.88 3.96 -5.91
C ARG A 34 24.76 3.62 -4.71
N ARG A 35 25.82 4.40 -4.47
CA ARG A 35 26.71 4.21 -3.32
C ARG A 35 25.95 4.36 -2.00
N LEU A 36 25.10 5.37 -1.86
CA LEU A 36 24.28 5.62 -0.68
C LEU A 36 23.26 4.50 -0.42
N ILE A 37 22.61 3.98 -1.46
CA ILE A 37 21.72 2.82 -1.36
C ILE A 37 22.49 1.59 -0.85
N GLU A 38 23.70 1.33 -1.35
CA GLU A 38 24.51 0.21 -0.86
C GLU A 38 24.95 0.37 0.59
N VAL A 39 25.26 1.60 1.03
CA VAL A 39 25.52 1.90 2.45
C VAL A 39 24.29 1.56 3.29
N ILE A 40 23.11 2.01 2.86
CA ILE A 40 21.83 1.74 3.54
C ILE A 40 21.56 0.23 3.62
N ARG A 41 21.74 -0.51 2.53
CA ARG A 41 21.50 -1.97 2.49
C ARG A 41 22.42 -2.76 3.43
N LYS A 42 23.62 -2.24 3.72
CA LYS A 42 24.61 -2.88 4.58
C LYS A 42 24.52 -2.43 6.04
N ASP A 43 23.97 -1.25 6.33
CA ASP A 43 23.78 -0.77 7.71
C ASP A 43 22.74 -1.65 8.43
N PRO A 44 23.03 -2.17 9.64
CA PRO A 44 22.06 -2.94 10.43
C PRO A 44 20.80 -2.12 10.79
N ARG A 45 20.86 -0.80 10.76
CA ARG A 45 19.74 0.12 10.98
C ARG A 45 19.08 0.56 9.66
N GLY A 46 19.58 0.11 8.51
CA GLY A 46 19.09 0.48 7.20
C GLY A 46 19.11 2.00 7.00
N PRO A 47 18.03 2.62 6.52
CA PRO A 47 17.99 4.05 6.28
C PRO A 47 17.68 4.86 7.55
N PHE A 48 17.65 4.24 8.73
CA PHE A 48 17.17 4.85 9.97
C PHE A 48 18.31 5.22 10.94
N GLY A 49 18.24 6.45 11.44
CA GLY A 49 19.07 7.02 12.51
C GLY A 49 18.51 6.77 13.91
N ALA A 50 18.73 7.69 14.85
CA ALA A 50 18.25 7.58 16.24
C ALA A 50 16.72 7.65 16.34
N ILE A 51 16.14 7.00 17.35
CA ILE A 51 14.69 7.09 17.63
C ILE A 51 14.44 8.38 18.41
N GLN A 52 13.47 9.17 17.96
CA GLN A 52 13.16 10.48 18.51
C GLN A 52 11.65 10.64 18.72
N TRP A 53 11.28 11.55 19.61
CA TRP A 53 9.92 12.08 19.77
C TRP A 53 9.79 13.37 18.97
N TYR A 54 8.77 13.44 18.13
CA TYR A 54 8.38 14.61 17.36
C TYR A 54 7.09 15.15 17.98
N CYS A 55 7.22 16.21 18.77
CA CYS A 55 6.11 16.81 19.49
C CYS A 55 5.31 17.73 18.57
N LYS A 56 4.00 17.86 18.82
CA LYS A 56 3.13 18.74 18.01
C LYS A 56 3.49 20.22 18.08
N ASP A 57 4.25 20.62 19.09
CA ASP A 57 4.79 21.98 19.25
C ASP A 57 6.11 22.21 18.48
N GLY A 58 6.55 21.23 17.69
CA GLY A 58 7.76 21.31 16.86
C GLY A 58 9.05 20.84 17.54
N ARG A 59 9.03 20.52 18.85
CA ARG A 59 10.22 19.99 19.54
C ARG A 59 10.55 18.58 19.07
N VAL A 60 11.86 18.31 18.91
CA VAL A 60 12.40 16.97 18.67
C VAL A 60 13.22 16.55 19.88
N LEU A 61 12.79 15.48 20.55
CA LEU A 61 13.33 15.05 21.84
C LEU A 61 13.84 13.61 21.79
N PRO A 62 14.79 13.22 22.66
CA PRO A 62 15.24 11.83 22.76
C PRO A 62 14.10 10.86 23.10
N ALA A 63 14.24 9.58 22.72
CA ALA A 63 13.29 8.51 23.04
C ALA A 63 13.34 8.09 24.53
N ALA A 64 12.99 8.99 25.44
CA ALA A 64 12.92 8.76 26.88
C ALA A 64 11.56 9.20 27.43
N GLY A 65 10.82 8.25 28.02
CA GLY A 65 9.49 8.51 28.59
C GLY A 65 8.49 9.04 27.56
N THR A 66 7.64 9.98 28.00
CA THR A 66 6.60 10.64 27.19
C THR A 66 6.84 12.16 27.18
N PRO A 67 7.89 12.63 26.48
CA PRO A 67 8.46 13.96 26.71
C PRO A 67 7.64 15.11 26.10
N CYS A 68 6.63 14.80 25.28
CA CYS A 68 5.76 15.79 24.63
C CYS A 68 4.59 16.29 25.50
N GLY A 69 4.50 15.87 26.77
CA GLY A 69 3.47 16.32 27.70
C GLY A 69 2.04 16.13 27.17
N ARG A 70 1.13 17.05 27.51
CA ARG A 70 -0.31 16.96 27.17
C ARG A 70 -0.62 17.11 25.68
N ALA A 71 0.21 17.85 24.92
CA ALA A 71 0.00 18.04 23.49
C ALA A 71 0.25 16.74 22.69
N GLY A 72 1.06 15.84 23.26
CA GLY A 72 1.45 14.60 22.63
C GLY A 72 2.37 14.80 21.42
N GLY A 73 2.70 13.69 20.78
CA GLY A 73 3.59 13.65 19.63
C GLY A 73 3.66 12.25 19.06
N PHE A 74 4.60 12.03 18.16
CA PHE A 74 4.84 10.73 17.55
C PHE A 74 6.29 10.33 17.77
N GLN A 75 6.52 9.04 17.97
CA GLN A 75 7.86 8.49 18.05
C GLN A 75 8.16 7.72 16.77
N HIS A 76 9.28 8.02 16.14
CA HIS A 76 9.83 7.23 15.04
C HIS A 76 11.33 7.47 14.93
N ALA A 77 12.01 6.69 14.09
CA ALA A 77 13.41 6.94 13.79
C ALA A 77 13.59 8.20 12.94
N ALA A 78 14.67 8.94 13.19
CA ALA A 78 15.17 9.94 12.25
C ALA A 78 15.74 9.24 11.01
N PRO A 79 15.95 9.95 9.88
CA PRO A 79 16.74 9.44 8.78
C PRO A 79 18.22 9.24 9.19
N SER A 80 18.91 8.28 8.60
CA SER A 80 20.38 8.16 8.69
C SER A 80 21.07 9.26 7.87
N ASP A 81 22.38 9.44 8.05
CA ASP A 81 23.15 10.39 7.22
C ASP A 81 23.09 10.02 5.73
N ALA A 82 23.14 8.72 5.40
CA ALA A 82 23.01 8.27 4.03
C ALA A 82 21.61 8.56 3.47
N ALA A 83 20.56 8.33 4.26
CA ALA A 83 19.19 8.63 3.86
C ALA A 83 18.96 10.15 3.67
N ARG A 84 19.52 11.01 4.53
CA ARG A 84 19.47 12.48 4.35
C ARG A 84 20.15 12.93 3.05
N LYS A 85 21.32 12.36 2.74
CA LYS A 85 22.03 12.67 1.49
C LYS A 85 21.25 12.19 0.27
N LEU A 86 20.57 11.05 0.37
CA LEU A 86 19.72 10.54 -0.69
C LEU A 86 18.45 11.38 -0.87
N GLU A 87 17.87 11.88 0.22
CA GLU A 87 16.73 12.81 0.17
C GLU A 87 17.10 14.14 -0.50
N ALA A 88 18.34 14.60 -0.37
CA ALA A 88 18.87 15.76 -1.12
C ALA A 88 19.03 15.48 -2.64
N LEU A 89 18.97 14.21 -3.05
CA LEU A 89 18.90 13.77 -4.44
C LEU A 89 17.47 13.38 -4.85
N ASP A 90 16.46 13.84 -4.09
CA ASP A 90 15.05 13.52 -4.28
C ASP A 90 14.71 12.02 -4.11
N TYR A 91 15.35 11.26 -3.20
CA TYR A 91 14.78 9.96 -2.77
C TYR A 91 14.58 9.85 -1.25
N ARG A 92 13.34 9.60 -0.81
CA ARG A 92 12.92 9.64 0.61
C ARG A 92 12.69 8.26 1.21
N VAL A 93 13.77 7.49 1.27
CA VAL A 93 13.81 6.10 1.75
C VAL A 93 13.67 5.88 3.27
N ALA A 94 13.46 6.93 4.06
CA ALA A 94 13.35 6.85 5.53
C ALA A 94 12.14 7.61 6.10
N ARG A 95 11.15 7.94 5.25
CA ARG A 95 10.03 8.77 5.64
C ARG A 95 8.88 7.96 6.24
N PHE A 96 8.19 8.58 7.18
CA PHE A 96 7.03 8.03 7.88
C PHE A 96 5.78 8.85 7.53
N LEU A 97 4.61 8.22 7.59
CA LEU A 97 3.32 8.89 7.45
C LEU A 97 3.01 9.75 8.68
N SER A 98 3.48 9.31 9.85
CA SER A 98 3.39 10.06 11.11
C SER A 98 4.00 11.46 10.95
N GLY A 99 3.18 12.50 11.10
CA GLY A 99 3.63 13.89 10.99
C GLY A 99 3.71 14.44 9.56
N LEU A 100 3.31 13.67 8.55
CA LEU A 100 3.27 14.11 7.16
C LEU A 100 2.01 14.93 6.86
N SER A 101 2.17 16.10 6.23
CA SER A 101 1.04 16.89 5.72
C SER A 101 0.42 16.20 4.50
N PHE A 102 -0.84 16.55 4.19
CA PHE A 102 -1.47 16.01 2.98
C PHE A 102 -0.76 16.54 1.73
N GLU A 103 -0.31 17.79 1.74
CA GLU A 103 0.37 18.44 0.62
C GLU A 103 1.70 17.77 0.31
N ASP A 104 2.47 17.37 1.33
CA ASP A 104 3.73 16.64 1.16
C ASP A 104 3.49 15.20 0.69
N TYR A 105 2.45 14.54 1.18
CA TYR A 105 2.06 13.20 0.75
C TYR A 105 1.57 13.20 -0.70
N PHE A 106 0.70 14.15 -1.04
CA PHE A 106 0.05 14.27 -2.33
C PHE A 106 1.00 14.81 -3.40
N ASP A 107 1.89 15.74 -3.04
CA ASP A 107 2.97 16.26 -3.89
C ASP A 107 2.53 16.63 -5.31
N ALA A 108 1.41 17.34 -5.41
CA ALA A 108 0.79 17.70 -6.69
C ALA A 108 1.76 18.40 -7.65
N ARG A 109 2.64 19.25 -7.08
CA ARG A 109 3.62 20.04 -7.83
C ARG A 109 4.65 19.20 -8.59
N ARG A 110 4.88 17.95 -8.18
CA ARG A 110 5.82 17.03 -8.82
C ARG A 110 5.12 15.80 -9.38
N ASN A 111 3.86 15.94 -9.80
CA ASN A 111 3.05 14.84 -10.34
C ASN A 111 2.99 13.62 -9.40
N HIS A 112 2.73 13.89 -8.11
CA HIS A 112 2.57 12.88 -7.07
C HIS A 112 3.81 12.02 -6.90
N TYR A 113 5.00 12.61 -7.06
CA TYR A 113 6.26 11.88 -7.04
C TYR A 113 6.44 11.08 -5.75
N TRP A 114 6.11 11.64 -4.59
CA TRP A 114 6.15 10.86 -3.35
C TRP A 114 5.17 9.76 -3.22
N LEU A 115 3.94 9.98 -3.63
CA LEU A 115 2.98 8.90 -3.66
C LEU A 115 3.55 7.73 -4.48
N ARG A 116 4.09 8.02 -5.67
CA ARG A 116 4.71 7.02 -6.56
C ARG A 116 5.98 6.39 -5.97
N GLU A 117 6.84 7.14 -5.30
CA GLU A 117 8.02 6.58 -4.64
C GLU A 117 7.60 5.63 -3.50
N MET A 118 6.60 6.00 -2.71
CA MET A 118 6.07 5.13 -1.65
C MET A 118 5.51 3.81 -2.22
N LEU A 119 4.83 3.86 -3.36
CA LEU A 119 4.38 2.66 -4.07
C LEU A 119 5.56 1.77 -4.48
N MET A 120 6.57 2.37 -5.10
CA MET A 120 7.76 1.65 -5.54
C MET A 120 8.53 1.05 -4.37
N LEU A 121 8.68 1.80 -3.28
CA LEU A 121 9.32 1.33 -2.05
C LEU A 121 8.56 0.14 -1.49
N SER A 122 7.24 0.25 -1.33
CA SER A 122 6.39 -0.83 -0.80
C SER A 122 6.54 -2.10 -1.63
N TYR A 123 6.46 -1.97 -2.96
CA TYR A 123 6.69 -3.09 -3.88
C TYR A 123 8.07 -3.73 -3.72
N LEU A 124 9.14 -2.93 -3.68
CA LEU A 124 10.51 -3.45 -3.53
C LEU A 124 10.72 -4.16 -2.19
N ILE A 125 10.13 -3.63 -1.12
CA ILE A 125 10.18 -4.24 0.21
C ILE A 125 9.48 -5.58 0.22
N GLU A 126 8.28 -5.66 -0.34
CA GLU A 126 7.49 -6.89 -0.41
C GLU A 126 8.13 -7.96 -1.30
N ARG A 127 8.61 -7.57 -2.49
CA ARG A 127 9.17 -8.51 -3.48
C ARG A 127 10.60 -8.92 -3.25
N HIS A 128 11.40 -8.11 -2.54
CA HIS A 128 12.82 -8.38 -2.31
C HIS A 128 13.16 -8.59 -0.83
N HIS A 129 12.32 -9.36 -0.11
CA HIS A 129 12.58 -9.79 1.28
C HIS A 129 13.00 -8.63 2.20
N GLY A 130 12.33 -7.48 2.05
CA GLY A 130 12.57 -6.28 2.81
C GLY A 130 13.55 -5.28 2.20
N TRP A 131 14.27 -5.60 1.12
CA TRP A 131 15.21 -4.72 0.41
C TRP A 131 16.11 -3.87 1.33
N ILE A 132 15.94 -2.54 1.36
CA ILE A 132 16.68 -1.61 2.22
C ILE A 132 16.30 -1.68 3.72
N TYR A 133 15.17 -2.31 4.03
CA TYR A 133 14.67 -2.55 5.39
C TYR A 133 14.92 -3.96 5.91
N ALA A 134 15.48 -4.86 5.10
CA ALA A 134 15.67 -6.27 5.45
C ALA A 134 16.39 -6.47 6.81
N ARG A 135 17.33 -5.59 7.15
CA ARG A 135 18.11 -5.65 8.39
C ARG A 135 17.49 -4.88 9.57
N THR A 136 16.44 -4.10 9.34
CA THR A 136 15.91 -3.14 10.32
C THR A 136 14.74 -3.67 11.15
N TYR A 137 14.08 -4.75 10.69
CA TYR A 137 12.85 -5.25 11.31
C TYR A 137 12.98 -5.68 12.77
N ALA A 138 14.17 -6.12 13.20
CA ALA A 138 14.41 -6.47 14.60
C ALA A 138 14.51 -5.24 15.53
N ARG A 139 14.66 -4.03 14.98
CA ARG A 139 14.86 -2.81 15.75
C ARG A 139 13.52 -2.22 16.20
N ARG A 140 13.21 -2.40 17.48
CA ARG A 140 12.01 -1.84 18.12
C ARG A 140 12.01 -0.30 18.02
N GLY A 141 10.83 0.27 17.76
CA GLY A 141 10.60 1.72 17.84
C GLY A 141 11.07 2.52 16.62
N VAL A 142 11.50 1.86 15.54
CA VAL A 142 11.76 2.52 14.25
C VAL A 142 10.50 3.22 13.74
N ARG A 143 9.36 2.53 13.86
CA ARG A 143 8.04 2.98 13.42
C ARG A 143 7.01 2.57 14.48
N GLN A 144 5.99 3.41 14.68
CA GLN A 144 4.82 3.06 15.51
C GLN A 144 3.67 2.73 14.57
N ALA A 145 3.37 1.44 14.41
CA ALA A 145 2.44 0.95 13.38
C ALA A 145 1.04 1.58 13.51
N GLU A 146 0.58 1.81 14.74
CA GLU A 146 -0.72 2.41 15.04
C GLU A 146 -0.79 3.87 14.61
N ASN A 147 0.32 4.61 14.74
CA ASN A 147 0.39 5.99 14.28
C ASN A 147 0.41 6.07 12.75
N GLU A 148 1.20 5.21 12.10
CA GLU A 148 1.22 5.12 10.64
C GLU A 148 -0.15 4.75 10.07
N ALA A 149 -0.81 3.75 10.65
CA ALA A 149 -2.14 3.35 10.25
C ALA A 149 -3.16 4.49 10.37
N ARG A 150 -3.13 5.22 11.49
CA ARG A 150 -4.02 6.37 11.68
C ARG A 150 -3.74 7.49 10.68
N GLU A 151 -2.47 7.85 10.46
CA GLU A 151 -2.13 8.89 9.50
C GLU A 151 -2.39 8.46 8.05
N GLY A 152 -2.10 7.22 7.69
CA GLY A 152 -2.43 6.65 6.39
C GLY A 152 -3.92 6.69 6.10
N ARG A 153 -4.76 6.33 7.08
CA ARG A 153 -6.23 6.46 6.95
C ARG A 153 -6.64 7.89 6.67
N ARG A 154 -6.13 8.85 7.47
CA ARG A 154 -6.41 10.27 7.27
C ARG A 154 -5.99 10.76 5.88
N LEU A 155 -4.80 10.40 5.44
CA LEU A 155 -4.23 10.82 4.15
C LEU A 155 -5.01 10.21 2.98
N LEU A 156 -5.32 8.92 3.02
CA LEU A 156 -6.12 8.24 1.99
C LEU A 156 -7.56 8.75 1.97
N ALA A 157 -8.21 8.92 3.12
CA ALA A 157 -9.57 9.48 3.16
C ALA A 157 -9.59 10.91 2.59
N THR A 158 -8.54 11.69 2.83
CA THR A 158 -8.41 13.03 2.22
C THR A 158 -8.22 12.94 0.72
N LEU A 159 -7.38 12.01 0.24
CA LEU A 159 -7.11 11.76 -1.18
C LEU A 159 -8.36 11.33 -1.93
N LEU A 160 -9.06 10.31 -1.43
CA LEU A 160 -10.21 9.68 -2.08
C LEU A 160 -11.47 10.53 -2.05
N ARG A 161 -11.49 11.62 -1.27
CA ARG A 161 -12.60 12.59 -1.26
C ARG A 161 -12.70 13.35 -2.58
N ASP A 162 -11.60 13.53 -3.31
CA ASP A 162 -11.59 14.18 -4.63
C ASP A 162 -11.86 13.14 -5.73
N HIS A 163 -13.15 12.90 -6.01
CA HIS A 163 -13.55 11.95 -7.05
C HIS A 163 -13.01 12.32 -8.44
N THR A 164 -12.78 13.62 -8.73
CA THR A 164 -12.29 14.06 -10.03
C THR A 164 -10.83 13.66 -10.20
N TRP A 165 -10.05 13.78 -9.12
CA TRP A 165 -8.69 13.29 -9.10
C TRP A 165 -8.66 11.76 -9.17
N VAL A 166 -9.51 11.07 -8.41
CA VAL A 166 -9.62 9.60 -8.42
C VAL A 166 -9.96 9.09 -9.82
N GLU A 167 -10.92 9.68 -10.51
CA GLU A 167 -11.29 9.27 -11.87
C GLU A 167 -10.09 9.37 -12.83
N LYS A 168 -9.35 10.48 -12.79
CA LYS A 168 -8.19 10.72 -13.68
C LYS A 168 -6.96 9.88 -13.31
N ASN A 169 -6.83 9.49 -12.04
CA ASN A 169 -5.66 8.80 -11.49
C ASN A 169 -6.05 7.46 -10.87
N TYR A 170 -7.07 6.79 -11.40
CA TYR A 170 -7.74 5.68 -10.72
C TYR A 170 -6.77 4.57 -10.29
N THR A 171 -5.92 4.10 -11.21
CA THR A 171 -4.92 3.08 -10.90
C THR A 171 -3.93 3.54 -9.83
N LEU A 172 -3.51 4.81 -9.86
CA LEU A 172 -2.62 5.37 -8.84
C LEU A 172 -3.32 5.45 -7.47
N ALA A 173 -4.61 5.80 -7.44
CA ALA A 173 -5.41 5.83 -6.22
C ALA A 173 -5.55 4.44 -5.60
N MET A 174 -5.85 3.42 -6.41
CA MET A 174 -5.98 2.05 -5.92
C MET A 174 -4.64 1.49 -5.43
N LEU A 175 -3.55 1.74 -6.17
CA LEU A 175 -2.20 1.36 -5.70
C LEU A 175 -1.84 2.08 -4.39
N ALA A 176 -2.23 3.35 -4.23
CA ALA A 176 -2.00 4.10 -2.99
C ALA A 176 -2.71 3.48 -1.79
N VAL A 177 -3.97 3.06 -1.96
CA VAL A 177 -4.73 2.35 -0.92
C VAL A 177 -4.03 1.06 -0.55
N THR A 178 -3.59 0.27 -1.53
CA THR A 178 -2.88 -1.00 -1.29
C THR A 178 -1.56 -0.82 -0.55
N ALA A 179 -0.75 0.17 -0.94
CA ALA A 179 0.61 0.34 -0.40
C ALA A 179 0.67 1.10 0.92
N THR A 180 -0.32 1.96 1.20
CA THR A 180 -0.28 2.84 2.37
C THR A 180 -0.87 2.12 3.58
N PRO A 181 -0.13 1.92 4.68
CA PRO A 181 -0.70 1.32 5.88
C PRO A 181 -1.79 2.22 6.48
N HIS A 182 -3.02 1.73 6.58
CA HIS A 182 -4.17 2.52 7.07
C HIS A 182 -5.10 1.76 8.03
N GLY A 183 -4.58 0.72 8.68
CA GLY A 183 -5.23 0.05 9.80
C GLY A 183 -6.41 -0.82 9.40
N GLN A 184 -6.29 -1.59 8.31
CA GLN A 184 -7.06 -2.82 8.09
C GLN A 184 -6.69 -3.93 9.10
N ASP A 185 -6.09 -3.57 10.23
CA ASP A 185 -5.73 -4.51 11.27
C ASP A 185 -7.04 -5.10 11.80
N SER A 186 -7.29 -6.36 11.47
CA SER A 186 -8.39 -7.11 12.07
C SER A 186 -8.19 -7.15 13.60
N ASN A 187 -9.26 -7.43 14.35
CA ASN A 187 -9.13 -7.76 15.77
C ASN A 187 -8.08 -8.86 16.01
N ARG A 188 -7.85 -9.70 15.00
CA ARG A 188 -6.82 -10.74 15.00
C ARG A 188 -5.41 -10.17 14.93
N VAL A 189 -5.10 -9.20 14.06
CA VAL A 189 -3.77 -8.56 14.02
C VAL A 189 -3.43 -7.90 15.36
N ALA A 190 -4.39 -7.21 15.98
CA ALA A 190 -4.20 -6.62 17.31
C ALA A 190 -3.90 -7.71 18.37
N ARG A 191 -4.60 -8.84 18.31
CA ARG A 191 -4.36 -10.00 19.19
C ARG A 191 -2.99 -10.64 18.93
N ILE A 192 -2.58 -10.80 17.67
CA ILE A 192 -1.25 -11.30 17.27
C ILE A 192 -0.15 -10.42 17.87
N ARG A 193 -0.25 -9.10 17.72
CA ARG A 193 0.74 -8.16 18.26
C ARG A 193 0.78 -8.20 19.79
N THR A 194 -0.37 -8.26 20.45
CA THR A 194 -0.49 -8.31 21.92
C THR A 194 0.11 -9.60 22.48
N LEU A 195 -0.28 -10.74 21.92
CA LEU A 195 0.22 -12.06 22.33
C LEU A 195 1.72 -12.20 22.05
N SER A 196 2.19 -11.76 20.88
CA SER A 196 3.61 -11.72 20.54
C SER A 196 4.43 -10.89 21.52
N ALA A 197 3.90 -9.74 21.98
CA ALA A 197 4.54 -8.93 23.01
C ALA A 197 4.61 -9.67 24.36
N ALA A 198 3.49 -10.25 24.83
CA ALA A 198 3.44 -10.99 26.09
C ALA A 198 4.40 -12.20 26.10
N LEU A 199 4.49 -12.93 24.98
CA LEU A 199 5.42 -14.06 24.83
C LEU A 199 6.88 -13.62 24.85
N ALA A 200 7.20 -12.46 24.26
CA ALA A 200 8.56 -11.91 24.26
C ALA A 200 8.99 -11.35 25.63
N ASP A 201 8.03 -10.91 26.45
CA ASP A 201 8.27 -10.51 27.84
C ASP A 201 8.55 -11.74 28.73
N GLN A 202 7.90 -12.86 28.45
CA GLN A 202 8.13 -14.15 29.13
C GLN A 202 9.43 -14.83 28.66
N ASP A 203 9.77 -14.75 27.37
CA ASP A 203 10.98 -15.31 26.80
C ASP A 203 11.72 -14.27 25.95
N ARG A 204 12.76 -13.67 26.55
CA ARG A 204 13.56 -12.61 25.91
C ARG A 204 14.24 -13.06 24.61
N ARG A 205 14.42 -14.37 24.39
CA ARG A 205 14.99 -14.92 23.15
C ARG A 205 14.06 -14.69 21.95
N PHE A 206 12.77 -14.46 22.19
CA PHE A 206 11.76 -14.20 21.15
C PHE A 206 11.68 -12.71 20.72
N GLN A 207 12.37 -11.79 21.42
CA GLN A 207 12.33 -10.35 21.15
C GLN A 207 12.64 -9.95 19.69
N PRO A 208 13.63 -10.55 18.99
CA PRO A 208 13.88 -10.25 17.58
C PRO A 208 12.66 -10.58 16.69
N MET A 209 12.01 -11.72 16.94
CA MET A 209 10.83 -12.15 16.19
C MET A 209 9.63 -11.25 16.48
N ARG A 210 9.43 -10.87 17.75
CA ARG A 210 8.41 -9.89 18.14
C ARG A 210 8.59 -8.55 17.44
N GLY A 211 9.84 -8.08 17.29
CA GLY A 211 10.14 -6.87 16.52
C GLY A 211 9.64 -6.94 15.08
N LYS A 212 9.89 -8.07 14.41
CA LYS A 212 9.44 -8.35 13.04
C LYS A 212 7.91 -8.47 12.94
N ILE A 213 7.28 -9.33 13.75
CA ILE A 213 5.82 -9.54 13.76
C ILE A 213 5.07 -8.23 14.07
N HIS A 214 5.61 -7.38 14.95
CA HIS A 214 5.01 -6.09 15.26
C HIS A 214 5.14 -5.08 14.11
N SER A 215 6.24 -5.11 13.37
CA SER A 215 6.56 -4.08 12.35
C SER A 215 6.03 -4.43 10.97
N MET A 216 6.15 -5.69 10.55
CA MET A 216 5.79 -6.19 9.23
C MET A 216 5.60 -7.71 9.29
N PRO A 217 4.46 -8.20 9.82
CA PRO A 217 4.18 -9.63 9.86
C PRO A 217 3.92 -10.18 8.44
N GLU A 218 4.40 -11.41 8.16
CA GLU A 218 4.18 -12.11 6.90
C GLU A 218 3.90 -13.60 7.12
N ALA A 219 3.30 -14.27 6.12
CA ALA A 219 2.99 -15.71 6.20
C ALA A 219 4.25 -16.57 6.48
N ALA A 220 5.41 -16.16 5.95
CA ALA A 220 6.67 -16.85 6.19
C ALA A 220 7.14 -16.76 7.66
N ASP A 221 6.66 -15.79 8.44
CA ASP A 221 7.00 -15.69 9.86
C ASP A 221 6.40 -16.86 10.66
N ILE A 222 5.30 -17.47 10.21
CA ILE A 222 4.66 -18.64 10.85
C ILE A 222 5.68 -19.77 11.03
N ALA A 223 6.37 -20.14 9.94
CA ALA A 223 7.40 -21.18 9.97
C ALA A 223 8.57 -20.82 10.90
N ARG A 224 8.90 -19.52 11.02
CA ARG A 224 9.96 -19.07 11.93
C ARG A 224 9.54 -19.16 13.40
N VAL A 225 8.27 -18.88 13.72
CA VAL A 225 7.73 -19.07 15.07
C VAL A 225 7.69 -20.56 15.42
N GLU A 226 7.26 -21.42 14.49
CA GLU A 226 7.30 -22.88 14.65
C GLU A 226 8.73 -23.38 14.91
N GLN A 227 9.70 -22.91 14.13
CA GLN A 227 11.12 -23.24 14.32
C GLN A 227 11.64 -22.77 15.68
N PHE A 228 11.28 -21.56 16.12
CA PHE A 228 11.64 -21.06 17.45
C PHE A 228 11.12 -22.00 18.57
N VAL A 229 9.85 -22.43 18.48
CA VAL A 229 9.26 -23.34 19.47
C VAL A 229 10.03 -24.67 19.48
N LYS A 230 10.33 -25.23 18.31
CA LYS A 230 11.06 -26.50 18.17
C LYS A 230 12.48 -26.44 18.73
N GLU A 231 13.21 -25.37 18.45
CA GLU A 231 14.63 -25.25 18.83
C GLU A 231 14.83 -24.73 20.25
N LYS A 232 14.03 -23.77 20.70
CA LYS A 232 14.24 -23.07 21.98
C LYS A 232 13.41 -23.64 23.13
N GLN A 233 12.44 -24.50 22.80
CA GLN A 233 11.56 -25.19 23.75
C GLN A 233 11.04 -24.25 24.84
N PRO A 234 10.30 -23.18 24.47
CA PRO A 234 9.83 -22.20 25.43
C PRO A 234 8.81 -22.82 26.39
N ALA A 235 8.84 -22.39 27.66
CA ALA A 235 7.95 -22.90 28.70
C ALA A 235 6.46 -22.69 28.35
N ASN A 236 6.11 -21.57 27.71
CA ASN A 236 4.74 -21.27 27.29
C ASN A 236 4.45 -21.81 25.88
N THR A 237 4.56 -23.12 25.67
CA THR A 237 4.30 -23.75 24.36
C THR A 237 2.89 -23.47 23.85
N LYS A 238 1.89 -23.45 24.74
CA LYS A 238 0.48 -23.17 24.39
C LYS A 238 0.29 -21.77 23.81
N GLY A 239 0.89 -20.75 24.43
CA GLY A 239 0.78 -19.37 23.93
C GLY A 239 1.44 -19.20 22.55
N PHE A 240 2.57 -19.88 22.30
CA PHE A 240 3.16 -19.88 20.96
C PHE A 240 2.31 -20.62 19.92
N GLN A 241 1.65 -21.73 20.29
CA GLN A 241 0.70 -22.41 19.41
C GLN A 241 -0.50 -21.51 19.07
N GLU A 242 -1.05 -20.79 20.06
CA GLU A 242 -2.11 -19.81 19.83
C GLU A 242 -1.65 -18.69 18.89
N LEU A 243 -0.42 -18.18 19.06
CA LEU A 243 0.15 -17.18 18.15
C LEU A 243 0.25 -17.71 16.72
N ILE A 244 0.74 -18.95 16.54
CA ILE A 244 0.84 -19.60 15.24
C ILE A 244 -0.55 -19.71 14.59
N GLU A 245 -1.57 -20.21 15.29
CA GLU A 245 -2.91 -20.34 14.75
C GLU A 245 -3.53 -18.98 14.37
N LEU A 246 -3.40 -17.96 15.21
CA LEU A 246 -3.84 -16.61 14.86
C LEU A 246 -3.11 -16.09 13.61
N MET A 247 -1.80 -16.32 13.51
CA MET A 247 -1.04 -15.93 12.32
C MET A 247 -1.43 -16.73 11.08
N ARG A 248 -1.81 -18.00 11.21
CA ARG A 248 -2.35 -18.81 10.11
C ARG A 248 -3.68 -18.27 9.65
N GLU A 249 -4.62 -18.04 10.56
CA GLU A 249 -5.92 -17.48 10.20
C GLU A 249 -5.84 -16.09 9.56
N GLU A 250 -4.81 -15.30 9.90
CA GLU A 250 -4.61 -13.96 9.35
C GLU A 250 -3.79 -13.93 8.05
N TYR A 251 -2.71 -14.71 8.01
CA TYR A 251 -1.67 -14.60 6.98
C TYR A 251 -1.52 -15.86 6.12
N GLN A 252 -2.05 -17.02 6.53
CA GLN A 252 -2.27 -18.13 5.58
C GLN A 252 -3.56 -17.87 4.81
N GLU A 253 -3.65 -18.51 3.64
CA GLU A 253 -4.75 -18.35 2.70
C GLU A 253 -6.10 -18.42 3.40
N THR A 254 -6.81 -17.29 3.45
CA THR A 254 -8.19 -17.26 3.90
C THR A 254 -9.00 -18.17 2.96
N PRO A 255 -9.71 -19.19 3.47
CA PRO A 255 -10.58 -19.99 2.63
C PRO A 255 -11.61 -19.08 1.95
N MET A 256 -12.02 -19.47 0.74
CA MET A 256 -13.01 -18.71 -0.03
C MET A 256 -14.25 -18.45 0.85
N PRO A 257 -14.75 -17.19 0.92
CA PRO A 257 -15.87 -16.87 1.80
C PRO A 257 -17.08 -17.77 1.54
N ALA A 258 -17.76 -18.19 2.60
CA ALA A 258 -19.03 -18.91 2.47
C ALA A 258 -20.03 -18.04 1.68
N GLY A 259 -20.61 -18.59 0.61
CA GLY A 259 -21.54 -17.84 -0.25
C GLY A 259 -20.89 -16.90 -1.27
N TRP A 260 -19.58 -17.06 -1.53
CA TRP A 260 -18.90 -16.38 -2.63
C TRP A 260 -19.52 -16.75 -3.99
N ASP A 261 -19.87 -15.74 -4.78
CA ASP A 261 -20.40 -15.86 -6.13
C ASP A 261 -19.53 -15.06 -7.10
N PHE A 262 -18.70 -15.74 -7.87
CA PHE A 262 -17.71 -15.10 -8.74
C PHE A 262 -18.30 -13.99 -9.63
N MET A 263 -19.49 -14.21 -10.21
CA MET A 263 -20.09 -13.25 -11.14
C MET A 263 -20.75 -12.08 -10.44
N ARG A 264 -21.44 -12.33 -9.33
CA ARG A 264 -22.02 -11.25 -8.51
C ARG A 264 -20.93 -10.32 -8.00
N GLU A 265 -19.84 -10.88 -7.50
CA GLU A 265 -18.73 -10.16 -6.92
C GLU A 265 -17.90 -9.41 -8.01
N ALA A 266 -17.83 -9.95 -9.23
CA ALA A 266 -17.26 -9.26 -10.38
C ALA A 266 -18.06 -8.01 -10.77
N SER A 267 -19.40 -8.10 -10.76
CA SER A 267 -20.27 -6.93 -10.97
C SER A 267 -20.11 -5.89 -9.86
N LEU A 268 -19.99 -6.33 -8.61
CA LEU A 268 -19.77 -5.44 -7.47
C LEU A 268 -18.45 -4.66 -7.61
N ALA A 269 -17.38 -5.29 -8.09
CA ALA A 269 -16.10 -4.61 -8.33
C ALA A 269 -16.23 -3.44 -9.33
N VAL A 270 -17.01 -3.63 -10.39
CA VAL A 270 -17.32 -2.56 -11.37
C VAL A 270 -18.15 -1.44 -10.74
N ASP A 271 -19.17 -1.78 -9.96
CA ASP A 271 -20.05 -0.79 -9.34
C ASP A 271 -19.34 0.03 -8.25
N ILE A 272 -18.44 -0.60 -7.50
CA ILE A 272 -17.55 0.11 -6.56
C ILE A 272 -16.69 1.12 -7.32
N ARG A 273 -16.02 0.72 -8.41
CA ARG A 273 -15.23 1.66 -9.23
C ARG A 273 -16.06 2.85 -9.70
N LYS A 274 -17.27 2.60 -10.24
CA LYS A 274 -18.18 3.68 -10.66
C LYS A 274 -18.45 4.64 -9.51
N ARG A 275 -18.73 4.12 -8.31
CA ARG A 275 -19.06 4.92 -7.13
C ARG A 275 -17.87 5.75 -6.66
N LEU A 276 -16.65 5.20 -6.70
CA LEU A 276 -15.41 5.91 -6.34
C LEU A 276 -15.10 7.07 -7.31
N CYS A 277 -15.44 6.93 -8.59
CA CYS A 277 -15.23 7.95 -9.60
C CYS A 277 -16.36 9.00 -9.69
N GLN A 278 -17.36 8.92 -8.81
CA GLN A 278 -18.52 9.82 -8.82
C GLN A 278 -18.59 10.69 -7.54
N PRO A 279 -19.21 11.88 -7.62
CA PRO A 279 -19.48 12.68 -6.43
C PRO A 279 -20.42 11.97 -5.44
N GLY A 280 -20.32 12.35 -4.17
CA GLY A 280 -21.28 11.98 -3.12
C GLY A 280 -20.76 11.06 -2.02
N LEU A 281 -19.52 10.58 -2.13
CA LEU A 281 -18.85 9.87 -1.03
C LEU A 281 -18.06 10.84 -0.14
N LYS A 282 -18.14 10.64 1.17
CA LYS A 282 -17.14 11.18 2.11
C LYS A 282 -15.86 10.36 1.98
N GLY A 283 -14.71 10.95 2.33
CA GLY A 283 -13.40 10.31 2.26
C GLY A 283 -13.33 8.93 2.93
N GLU A 284 -13.86 8.80 4.14
CA GLU A 284 -13.90 7.52 4.87
C GLU A 284 -14.78 6.47 4.17
N GLN A 285 -15.89 6.89 3.55
CA GLN A 285 -16.76 5.98 2.79
C GLN A 285 -16.08 5.50 1.51
N ALA A 286 -15.35 6.41 0.84
CA ALA A 286 -14.56 6.06 -0.34
C ALA A 286 -13.42 5.10 0.02
N LEU A 287 -12.76 5.30 1.17
CA LEU A 287 -11.73 4.37 1.64
C LEU A 287 -12.31 2.97 1.89
N VAL A 288 -13.43 2.85 2.62
CA VAL A 288 -14.09 1.55 2.85
C VAL A 288 -14.43 0.83 1.55
N LEU A 289 -14.92 1.56 0.53
CA LEU A 289 -15.20 0.96 -0.77
C LEU A 289 -13.94 0.54 -1.52
N ALA A 290 -12.87 1.34 -1.45
CA ALA A 290 -11.59 0.98 -2.06
C ALA A 290 -10.97 -0.26 -1.39
N ASP A 291 -11.11 -0.40 -0.07
CA ASP A 291 -10.68 -1.58 0.67
C ASP A 291 -11.47 -2.83 0.26
N GLU A 292 -12.79 -2.70 0.14
CA GLU A 292 -13.65 -3.79 -0.32
C GLU A 292 -13.28 -4.21 -1.75
N LEU A 293 -13.00 -3.27 -2.64
CA LEU A 293 -12.52 -3.57 -3.98
C LEU A 293 -11.18 -4.33 -3.95
N GLY A 294 -10.25 -3.92 -3.09
CA GLY A 294 -8.98 -4.64 -2.87
C GLY A 294 -9.22 -6.08 -2.40
N ARG A 295 -10.14 -6.28 -1.45
CA ARG A 295 -10.55 -7.59 -0.95
C ARG A 295 -11.15 -8.46 -2.06
N LEU A 296 -12.06 -7.91 -2.86
CA LEU A 296 -12.67 -8.62 -3.99
C LEU A 296 -11.60 -9.09 -4.99
N HIS A 297 -10.63 -8.23 -5.30
CA HIS A 297 -9.56 -8.53 -6.23
C HIS A 297 -8.63 -9.64 -5.70
N ASP A 298 -8.24 -9.58 -4.43
CA ASP A 298 -7.42 -10.60 -3.78
C ASP A 298 -8.13 -11.96 -3.75
N VAL A 299 -9.41 -12.01 -3.36
CA VAL A 299 -10.20 -13.26 -3.39
C VAL A 299 -10.35 -13.79 -4.81
N ALA A 300 -10.63 -12.92 -5.79
CA ALA A 300 -10.74 -13.31 -7.19
C ALA A 300 -9.44 -13.94 -7.68
N LEU A 301 -8.29 -13.25 -7.56
CA LEU A 301 -6.98 -13.77 -8.00
C LEU A 301 -6.64 -15.12 -7.35
N ARG A 302 -6.94 -15.31 -6.07
CA ARG A 302 -6.76 -16.59 -5.39
C ARG A 302 -7.65 -17.69 -5.98
N SER A 303 -8.91 -17.37 -6.30
CA SER A 303 -9.87 -18.31 -6.88
C SER A 303 -9.54 -18.70 -8.33
N GLY A 304 -9.03 -17.76 -9.13
CA GLY A 304 -8.73 -17.94 -10.55
C GLY A 304 -7.57 -18.87 -10.88
N LEU A 305 -6.76 -19.23 -9.87
CA LEU A 305 -5.69 -20.20 -10.02
C LEU A 305 -6.17 -21.67 -9.94
N LYS A 306 -7.46 -21.90 -9.67
CA LYS A 306 -8.07 -23.24 -9.66
C LYS A 306 -8.99 -23.41 -10.87
N PRO A 307 -8.49 -23.91 -12.02
CA PRO A 307 -9.33 -24.18 -13.17
C PRO A 307 -10.40 -25.21 -12.80
N SER A 308 -11.67 -24.90 -13.06
CA SER A 308 -12.75 -25.87 -12.87
C SER A 308 -12.61 -27.01 -13.88
N GLN A 309 -12.74 -28.26 -13.42
CA GLN A 309 -12.41 -29.45 -14.23
C GLN A 309 -13.42 -29.84 -15.32
N ALA A 310 -14.54 -29.13 -15.51
CA ALA A 310 -15.38 -29.27 -16.71
C ALA A 310 -16.35 -28.08 -16.82
N ARG A 311 -16.04 -27.09 -17.66
CA ARG A 311 -16.96 -25.99 -18.04
C ARG A 311 -17.28 -26.06 -19.52
N THR A 312 -18.56 -25.96 -19.85
CA THR A 312 -19.07 -25.73 -21.21
C THR A 312 -18.46 -24.44 -21.79
N ARG A 313 -18.41 -24.30 -23.12
CA ARG A 313 -17.91 -23.08 -23.78
C ARG A 313 -18.59 -21.81 -23.26
N ARG A 314 -19.91 -21.89 -23.03
CA ARG A 314 -20.70 -20.79 -22.47
C ARG A 314 -20.21 -20.40 -21.07
N GLU A 315 -20.01 -21.37 -20.19
CA GLU A 315 -19.52 -21.11 -18.82
C GLU A 315 -18.12 -20.52 -18.80
N ARG A 316 -17.24 -20.92 -19.74
CA ARG A 316 -15.91 -20.32 -19.90
C ARG A 316 -15.99 -18.86 -20.35
N LEU A 317 -16.89 -18.55 -21.29
CA LEU A 317 -17.10 -17.16 -21.75
C LEU A 317 -17.69 -16.28 -20.63
N GLU A 318 -18.61 -16.80 -19.81
CA GLU A 318 -19.11 -16.07 -18.63
C GLU A 318 -18.01 -15.89 -17.56
N GLU A 319 -17.13 -16.86 -17.38
CA GLU A 319 -15.95 -16.68 -16.54
C GLU A 319 -15.03 -15.56 -17.05
N ILE A 320 -14.72 -15.55 -18.35
CA ILE A 320 -13.93 -14.48 -18.97
C ILE A 320 -14.61 -13.12 -18.77
N ARG A 321 -15.94 -13.04 -18.91
CA ARG A 321 -16.71 -11.83 -18.57
C ARG A 321 -16.47 -11.38 -17.13
N GLY A 322 -16.50 -12.29 -16.16
CA GLY A 322 -16.20 -11.97 -14.77
C GLY A 322 -14.78 -11.42 -14.59
N TRP A 323 -13.78 -12.01 -15.26
CA TRP A 323 -12.41 -11.50 -15.25
C TRP A 323 -12.27 -10.10 -15.85
N ILE A 324 -12.92 -9.83 -16.98
CA ILE A 324 -12.97 -8.48 -17.58
C ILE A 324 -13.57 -7.47 -16.60
N ARG A 325 -14.62 -7.85 -15.87
CA ARG A 325 -15.23 -6.99 -14.85
C ARG A 325 -14.32 -6.77 -13.65
N TYR A 326 -13.65 -7.79 -13.11
CA TYR A 326 -12.64 -7.60 -12.06
C TYR A 326 -11.49 -6.72 -12.53
N GLY A 327 -10.98 -6.96 -13.74
CA GLY A 327 -9.93 -6.14 -14.35
C GLY A 327 -10.38 -4.68 -14.51
N THR A 328 -11.63 -4.46 -14.91
CA THR A 328 -12.21 -3.12 -15.01
C THR A 328 -12.38 -2.50 -13.62
N GLY A 329 -12.90 -3.22 -12.64
CA GLY A 329 -12.99 -2.76 -11.25
C GLY A 329 -11.64 -2.29 -10.71
N PHE A 330 -10.57 -3.04 -10.98
CA PHE A 330 -9.21 -2.69 -10.56
C PHE A 330 -8.52 -1.61 -11.42
N GLY A 331 -9.10 -1.27 -12.58
CA GLY A 331 -8.57 -0.24 -13.47
C GLY A 331 -7.54 -0.74 -14.49
N LEU A 332 -7.52 -2.04 -14.78
CA LEU A 332 -6.72 -2.64 -15.87
C LEU A 332 -7.35 -2.38 -17.23
N PHE A 333 -8.67 -2.36 -17.31
CA PHE A 333 -9.43 -1.99 -18.50
C PHE A 333 -10.12 -0.64 -18.30
N SER A 334 -10.20 0.17 -19.36
CA SER A 334 -11.05 1.35 -19.44
C SER A 334 -12.53 0.95 -19.57
N TRP A 335 -13.43 1.89 -19.29
CA TRP A 335 -14.86 1.70 -19.51
C TRP A 335 -15.19 1.38 -20.98
N ARG A 336 -14.43 1.97 -21.92
CA ARG A 336 -14.62 1.75 -23.35
C ARG A 336 -14.22 0.33 -23.75
N GLU A 337 -13.08 -0.15 -23.26
CA GLU A 337 -12.62 -1.54 -23.50
C GLU A 337 -13.61 -2.54 -22.89
N MET A 338 -14.02 -2.34 -21.63
CA MET A 338 -15.01 -3.20 -20.98
C MET A 338 -16.29 -3.30 -21.82
N ASN A 339 -16.86 -2.17 -22.24
CA ASN A 339 -18.11 -2.15 -23.01
C ASN A 339 -17.95 -2.88 -24.36
N ALA A 340 -16.83 -2.69 -25.06
CA ALA A 340 -16.57 -3.38 -26.33
C ALA A 340 -16.46 -4.90 -26.16
N LEU A 341 -15.74 -5.35 -25.12
CA LEU A 341 -15.59 -6.76 -24.79
C LEU A 341 -16.91 -7.39 -24.34
N GLU A 342 -17.69 -6.69 -23.51
CA GLU A 342 -19.03 -7.14 -23.09
C GLU A 342 -19.99 -7.25 -24.27
N GLU A 343 -19.96 -6.32 -25.22
CA GLU A 343 -20.77 -6.38 -26.43
C GLU A 343 -20.39 -7.59 -27.31
N ALA A 344 -19.08 -7.86 -27.45
CA ALA A 344 -18.60 -9.05 -28.18
C ALA A 344 -19.07 -10.36 -27.53
N LEU A 345 -18.96 -10.45 -26.19
CA LEU A 345 -19.44 -11.57 -25.41
C LEU A 345 -20.96 -11.75 -25.56
N ASP A 346 -21.74 -10.67 -25.46
CA ASP A 346 -23.19 -10.69 -25.58
C ASP A 346 -23.67 -11.25 -26.93
N ARG A 347 -22.99 -10.92 -28.03
CA ARG A 347 -23.32 -11.43 -29.37
C ARG A 347 -23.26 -12.95 -29.45
N VAL A 348 -22.33 -13.58 -28.72
CA VAL A 348 -22.16 -15.03 -28.68
C VAL A 348 -23.05 -15.67 -27.61
N LEU A 349 -23.11 -15.07 -26.42
CA LEU A 349 -23.87 -15.61 -25.29
C LEU A 349 -25.39 -15.54 -25.49
N LYS A 350 -25.92 -14.65 -26.32
CA LYS A 350 -27.36 -14.62 -26.66
C LYS A 350 -27.81 -15.79 -27.55
N LYS A 351 -26.88 -16.49 -28.22
CA LYS A 351 -27.20 -17.63 -29.09
C LYS A 351 -27.64 -18.84 -28.27
N ARG A 352 -28.51 -19.70 -28.82
CA ARG A 352 -28.98 -20.90 -28.11
C ARG A 352 -27.86 -21.89 -27.79
N SER A 353 -26.84 -21.96 -28.63
CA SER A 353 -25.62 -22.76 -28.45
C SER A 353 -24.39 -21.99 -28.91
N VAL A 354 -23.25 -22.27 -28.30
CA VAL A 354 -21.95 -21.70 -28.69
C VAL A 354 -21.15 -22.78 -29.43
N SER A 355 -20.91 -22.58 -30.73
CA SER A 355 -20.11 -23.51 -31.55
C SER A 355 -18.62 -23.47 -31.17
N ALA A 356 -17.82 -24.40 -31.69
CA ALA A 356 -16.37 -24.43 -31.46
C ALA A 356 -15.69 -23.20 -32.09
N VAL A 357 -16.00 -22.92 -33.35
CA VAL A 357 -15.43 -21.81 -34.12
C VAL A 357 -15.76 -20.47 -33.46
N GLU A 358 -17.01 -20.24 -33.07
CA GLU A 358 -17.39 -18.98 -32.40
C GLU A 358 -16.72 -18.79 -31.04
N TYR A 359 -16.42 -19.89 -30.35
CA TYR A 359 -15.68 -19.84 -29.09
C TYR A 359 -14.20 -19.53 -29.35
N GLU A 360 -13.57 -20.19 -30.32
CA GLU A 360 -12.16 -19.97 -30.68
C GLU A 360 -11.94 -18.54 -31.19
N ASP A 361 -12.73 -18.08 -32.16
CA ASP A 361 -12.66 -16.71 -32.71
C ASP A 361 -12.79 -15.65 -31.60
N LEU A 362 -13.72 -15.87 -30.67
CA LEU A 362 -13.94 -14.95 -29.57
C LEU A 362 -12.83 -15.05 -28.52
N SER A 363 -12.34 -16.26 -28.20
CA SER A 363 -11.22 -16.44 -27.27
C SER A 363 -9.97 -15.71 -27.77
N ASP A 364 -9.64 -15.88 -29.05
CA ASP A 364 -8.48 -15.23 -29.68
C ASP A 364 -8.61 -13.70 -29.66
N TYR A 365 -9.82 -13.18 -29.93
CA TYR A 365 -10.08 -11.74 -29.82
C TYR A 365 -9.90 -11.23 -28.38
N LEU A 366 -10.35 -11.98 -27.39
CA LEU A 366 -10.28 -11.60 -25.97
C LEU A 366 -8.85 -11.71 -25.41
N GLU A 367 -8.05 -12.66 -25.88
CA GLU A 367 -6.63 -12.80 -25.50
C GLU A 367 -5.72 -11.75 -26.14
N GLY A 368 -6.11 -11.23 -27.32
CA GLY A 368 -5.40 -10.16 -28.00
C GLY A 368 -5.70 -8.74 -27.50
N ALA A 369 -6.67 -8.58 -26.60
CA ALA A 369 -7.10 -7.32 -26.00
C ALA A 369 -6.49 -7.11 -24.61
#